data_AF-A0A8J6B854-F1
#
_entry.id   AF-A0A8J6B854-F1
#
_cell.length_a   1.000
_cell.length_b   1.000
_cell.length_c   1.000
_cell.angle_alpha   90.00
_cell.angle_beta   90.00
_cell.angle_gamma   90.00
#
_symmetry.space_group_name_H-M   'P 1'
#
loop_
_entity.id
_entity.type
_entity.pdbx_description
1 polymer ?
#
loop_
_entity_poly.entity_id
_entity_poly.type
_entity_poly.pdbx_seq_one_letter_code
_entity_poly.pdbx_strand_id
1 'polypeptide(L)'
;MGEEREAPPKKPMQPYIKFTIARRPTIKQERPELKAKEIMSAMGNEWSQLDEAAKKPYVDEYNAEKAEYDKKIAAYDKKYPTWREEEKAVKAEKKKDKKEANGAIKKRPRGYTGCSLFQYALRKQYESRTGKKLPIKYTVQLTTQWKELSEERVAEWKAKASELNAAAGDSAKGDDNEAESD
;
A
#
# COMPACT_ATOMS: atom_id res chain seq x y z
N MET A 1 14.21 32.78 -20.69
CA MET A 1 12.75 32.60 -20.79
C MET A 1 12.48 31.12 -20.60
N GLY A 2 12.04 30.71 -19.41
CA GLY A 2 11.58 29.34 -19.23
C GLY A 2 10.19 29.27 -19.84
N GLU A 3 10.07 28.69 -21.04
CA GLU A 3 8.74 28.39 -21.58
C GLU A 3 8.04 27.48 -20.56
N GLU A 4 6.99 28.00 -19.95
CA GLU A 4 6.11 27.22 -19.08
C GLU A 4 5.47 26.15 -19.95
N ARG A 5 5.98 24.94 -19.83
CA ARG A 5 5.52 23.80 -20.60
C ARG A 5 4.07 23.50 -20.20
N GLU A 6 3.15 23.64 -21.14
CA GLU A 6 1.75 23.26 -20.96
C GLU A 6 1.68 21.83 -20.42
N ALA A 7 0.79 21.55 -19.46
CA ALA A 7 0.67 20.22 -18.89
C ALA A 7 0.23 19.19 -19.97
N PRO A 8 0.71 17.93 -19.89
CA PRO A 8 0.30 16.91 -20.84
C PRO A 8 -1.23 16.71 -20.77
N PRO A 9 -1.90 16.46 -21.91
CA PRO A 9 -3.31 16.12 -21.92
C PRO A 9 -3.60 15.00 -20.93
N LYS A 10 -4.71 15.14 -20.18
CA LYS A 10 -5.15 14.11 -19.22
C LYS A 10 -5.95 13.04 -19.96
N LYS A 11 -5.69 11.78 -19.62
CA LYS A 11 -6.47 10.64 -20.13
C LYS A 11 -7.93 10.77 -19.70
N PRO A 12 -8.89 10.47 -20.59
CA PRO A 12 -10.30 10.47 -20.23
C PRO A 12 -10.60 9.41 -19.17
N MET A 13 -11.61 9.69 -18.34
CA MET A 13 -12.01 8.78 -17.28
C MET A 13 -12.73 7.57 -17.88
N GLN A 14 -12.35 6.38 -17.43
CA GLN A 14 -13.00 5.13 -17.86
C GLN A 14 -14.51 5.13 -17.50
N PRO A 15 -15.36 4.44 -18.28
CA PRO A 15 -16.81 4.41 -18.07
C PRO A 15 -17.22 4.07 -16.63
N TYR A 16 -16.61 3.04 -16.05
CA TYR A 16 -16.85 2.65 -14.65
C TYR A 16 -16.49 3.78 -13.66
N ILE A 17 -15.39 4.50 -13.89
CA ILE A 17 -14.99 5.60 -13.01
C ILE A 17 -16.01 6.73 -13.08
N LYS A 18 -16.51 7.08 -14.27
CA LYS A 18 -17.59 8.07 -14.45
C LYS A 18 -18.85 7.66 -13.69
N PHE A 19 -19.26 6.40 -13.83
CA PHE A 19 -20.37 5.83 -13.07
C PHE A 19 -20.15 5.94 -11.55
N THR A 20 -18.98 5.54 -11.04
CA THR A 20 -18.71 5.60 -9.60
C THR A 20 -18.71 7.03 -9.05
N ILE A 21 -18.22 8.01 -9.82
CA ILE A 21 -18.24 9.42 -9.41
C ILE A 21 -19.68 9.93 -9.30
N ALA A 22 -20.53 9.58 -10.27
CA ALA A 22 -21.94 9.96 -10.27
C ALA A 22 -22.74 9.24 -9.17
N ARG A 23 -22.48 7.95 -8.92
CA ARG A 23 -23.26 7.09 -8.01
C ARG A 23 -22.84 7.17 -6.54
N ARG A 24 -21.55 7.39 -6.26
CA ARG A 24 -21.00 7.48 -4.91
C ARG A 24 -21.71 8.48 -3.98
N PRO A 25 -22.06 9.72 -4.39
CA PRO A 25 -22.75 10.65 -3.50
C PRO A 25 -24.12 10.12 -3.08
N THR A 26 -24.86 9.47 -3.99
CA THR A 26 -26.17 8.89 -3.70
C THR A 26 -26.07 7.76 -2.68
N ILE A 27 -25.15 6.80 -2.86
CA ILE A 27 -24.99 5.70 -1.89
C ILE A 27 -24.52 6.22 -0.53
N LYS A 28 -23.67 7.26 -0.52
CA LYS A 28 -23.23 7.87 0.74
C LYS A 28 -24.38 8.58 1.47
N GLN A 29 -25.36 9.13 0.74
CA GLN A 29 -26.56 9.73 1.31
C GLN A 29 -27.56 8.69 1.80
N GLU A 30 -27.77 7.62 1.01
CA GLU A 30 -28.65 6.51 1.36
C GLU A 30 -28.12 5.69 2.55
N ARG A 31 -26.78 5.59 2.67
CA ARG A 31 -26.08 4.76 3.64
C ARG A 31 -24.86 5.48 4.24
N PRO A 32 -25.07 6.53 5.05
CA PRO A 32 -23.98 7.31 5.64
C PRO A 32 -23.12 6.51 6.64
N GLU A 33 -23.64 5.40 7.16
CA GLU A 33 -22.95 4.46 8.06
C GLU A 33 -21.90 3.60 7.36
N LEU A 34 -22.03 3.39 6.05
CA LEU A 34 -21.13 2.53 5.31
C LEU A 34 -19.76 3.16 5.12
N LYS A 35 -18.73 2.34 5.29
CA LYS A 35 -17.36 2.76 5.02
C LYS A 35 -17.14 2.91 3.53
N ALA A 36 -16.24 3.82 3.13
CA ALA A 36 -15.92 4.06 1.73
C ALA A 36 -15.57 2.78 0.93
N LYS A 37 -14.92 1.80 1.58
CA LYS A 37 -14.62 0.49 0.98
C LYS A 37 -15.88 -0.29 0.61
N GLU A 38 -16.89 -0.28 1.48
CA GLU A 38 -18.14 -1.00 1.27
C GLU A 38 -18.98 -0.31 0.19
N ILE A 39 -19.00 1.02 0.19
CA ILE A 39 -19.61 1.82 -0.88
C ILE A 39 -19.00 1.50 -2.24
N MET A 40 -17.66 1.45 -2.33
CA MET A 40 -16.98 1.07 -3.59
C MET A 40 -17.29 -0.37 -4.02
N SER A 41 -17.38 -1.31 -3.06
CA SER A 41 -17.75 -2.69 -3.36
C SER A 41 -19.18 -2.78 -3.90
N ALA A 42 -20.12 -2.04 -3.31
CA ALA A 42 -21.50 -2.00 -3.78
C ALA A 42 -21.60 -1.45 -5.21
N MET A 43 -20.92 -0.34 -5.52
CA MET A 43 -20.89 0.23 -6.88
C MET A 43 -20.25 -0.72 -7.90
N GLY A 44 -19.21 -1.46 -7.51
CA GLY A 44 -18.58 -2.46 -8.38
C GLY A 44 -19.55 -3.58 -8.77
N ASN A 45 -20.33 -4.05 -7.80
CA ASN A 45 -21.38 -5.05 -8.03
C ASN A 45 -22.55 -4.47 -8.85
N GLU A 46 -22.97 -3.25 -8.58
CA GLU A 46 -24.02 -2.57 -9.33
C GLU A 46 -23.60 -2.43 -10.81
N TRP A 47 -22.38 -1.95 -11.07
CA TRP A 47 -21.86 -1.83 -12.43
C TRP A 47 -21.76 -3.18 -13.15
N SER A 48 -21.39 -4.27 -12.48
CA SER A 48 -21.34 -5.58 -13.14
C SER A 48 -22.73 -6.07 -13.53
N GLN A 49 -23.77 -5.72 -12.76
CA GLN A 49 -25.16 -6.08 -13.01
C GLN A 49 -25.89 -5.17 -14.02
N LEU A 50 -25.38 -3.96 -14.29
CA LEU A 50 -25.98 -3.08 -15.29
C LEU A 50 -25.93 -3.70 -16.70
N ASP A 51 -27.02 -3.55 -17.44
CA ASP A 51 -27.09 -3.93 -18.86
C ASP A 51 -26.20 -3.04 -19.73
N GLU A 52 -25.88 -3.55 -20.92
CA GLU A 52 -25.11 -2.79 -21.91
C GLU A 52 -25.76 -1.46 -22.26
N ALA A 53 -27.10 -1.39 -22.30
CA ALA A 53 -27.84 -0.15 -22.55
C ALA A 53 -27.61 0.90 -21.46
N ALA A 54 -27.52 0.49 -20.19
CA ALA A 54 -27.24 1.40 -19.06
C ALA A 54 -25.77 1.81 -19.01
N LYS A 55 -24.86 0.94 -19.48
CA LYS A 55 -23.42 1.24 -19.60
C LYS A 55 -23.10 2.12 -20.81
N LYS A 56 -23.90 2.01 -21.88
CA LYS A 56 -23.71 2.67 -23.17
C LYS A 56 -23.43 4.17 -23.09
N PRO A 57 -24.19 5.00 -22.35
CA PRO A 57 -23.91 6.44 -22.27
C PRO A 57 -22.49 6.72 -21.76
N TYR A 58 -22.04 6.00 -20.73
CA TYR A 58 -20.68 6.17 -20.17
C TYR A 58 -19.58 5.68 -21.13
N VAL A 59 -19.86 4.63 -21.90
CA VAL A 59 -18.94 4.08 -22.91
C VAL A 59 -18.82 5.01 -24.12
N ASP A 60 -19.94 5.50 -24.62
CA ASP A 60 -19.98 6.42 -25.77
C ASP A 60 -19.28 7.74 -25.43
N GLU A 61 -19.53 8.30 -24.24
CA GLU A 61 -18.86 9.50 -23.74
C GLU A 61 -17.34 9.27 -23.60
N TYR A 62 -16.92 8.12 -23.04
CA TYR A 62 -15.50 7.76 -22.95
C TYR A 62 -14.84 7.65 -24.33
N ASN A 63 -15.51 7.02 -25.31
CA ASN A 63 -14.98 6.85 -26.65
C ASN A 63 -14.81 8.19 -27.37
N ALA A 64 -15.79 9.10 -27.23
CA ALA A 64 -15.71 10.44 -27.78
C ALA A 64 -14.55 11.24 -27.18
N GLU A 65 -14.41 11.24 -25.85
CA GLU A 65 -13.29 11.91 -25.20
C GLU A 65 -11.94 11.26 -25.50
N LYS A 66 -11.91 9.94 -25.68
CA LYS A 66 -10.69 9.21 -26.06
C LYS A 66 -10.22 9.62 -27.45
N ALA A 67 -11.13 9.76 -28.41
CA ALA A 67 -10.77 10.23 -29.75
C ALA A 67 -10.16 11.64 -29.70
N GLU A 68 -10.72 12.54 -28.89
CA GLU A 68 -10.17 13.89 -28.69
C GLU A 68 -8.84 13.89 -27.94
N TYR A 69 -8.70 13.02 -26.93
CA TYR A 69 -7.45 12.82 -26.21
C TYR A 69 -6.33 12.32 -27.13
N ASP A 70 -6.63 11.33 -27.99
CA ASP A 70 -5.65 10.74 -28.90
C ASP A 70 -5.10 11.77 -29.89
N LYS A 71 -5.94 12.70 -30.37
CA LYS A 71 -5.50 13.86 -31.18
C LYS A 71 -4.60 14.81 -30.40
N LYS A 72 -5.03 15.20 -29.20
CA LYS A 72 -4.30 16.16 -28.33
C LYS A 72 -2.94 15.60 -27.91
N ILE A 73 -2.90 14.31 -27.52
CA ILE A 73 -1.66 13.68 -27.07
C ILE A 73 -0.68 13.48 -28.22
N ALA A 74 -1.15 13.18 -29.44
CA ALA A 74 -0.28 13.10 -30.62
C ALA A 74 0.34 14.46 -30.97
N ALA A 75 -0.45 15.54 -30.91
CA ALA A 75 0.08 16.90 -31.10
C ALA A 75 1.10 17.27 -30.01
N TYR A 76 0.82 16.87 -28.76
CA TYR A 76 1.70 17.11 -27.62
C TYR A 76 3.00 16.29 -27.69
N ASP A 77 2.93 15.02 -28.11
CA ASP A 77 4.09 14.16 -28.38
C ASP A 77 5.01 14.80 -29.41
N LYS A 78 4.45 15.36 -30.49
CA LYS A 78 5.21 16.06 -31.54
C LYS A 78 5.83 17.37 -31.03
N LYS A 79 5.09 18.13 -30.21
CA LYS A 79 5.56 19.41 -29.64
C LYS A 79 6.67 19.20 -28.59
N TYR A 80 6.64 18.08 -27.85
CA TYR A 80 7.55 17.84 -26.73
C TYR A 80 8.13 16.41 -26.72
N PRO A 81 8.97 15.99 -27.66
CA PRO A 81 9.37 14.59 -27.83
C PRO A 81 9.99 13.89 -26.61
N THR A 82 10.61 14.64 -25.68
CA THR A 82 11.28 14.12 -24.47
C THR A 82 10.33 13.92 -23.28
N TRP A 83 9.07 14.32 -23.40
CA TRP A 83 8.21 14.50 -22.23
C TRP A 83 7.87 13.26 -21.44
N ARG A 84 7.80 12.12 -22.12
CA ARG A 84 7.45 10.85 -21.49
C ARG A 84 8.57 10.39 -20.58
N GLU A 85 9.82 10.60 -20.99
CA GLU A 85 10.98 10.28 -20.16
C GLU A 85 11.12 11.26 -18.99
N GLU A 86 10.88 12.55 -19.22
CA GLU A 86 10.82 13.56 -18.15
C GLU A 86 9.74 13.23 -17.11
N GLU A 87 8.52 12.89 -17.55
CA GLU A 87 7.42 12.50 -16.65
C GLU A 87 7.75 11.23 -15.85
N LYS A 88 8.39 10.26 -16.52
CA LYS A 88 8.85 9.02 -15.89
C LYS A 88 9.94 9.27 -14.86
N ALA A 89 10.90 10.15 -15.15
CA ALA A 89 11.93 10.57 -14.20
C ALA A 89 11.31 11.26 -12.97
N VAL A 90 10.39 12.21 -13.17
CA VAL A 90 9.66 12.88 -12.08
C VAL A 90 8.87 11.87 -11.23
N LYS A 91 8.22 10.88 -11.86
CA LYS A 91 7.51 9.81 -11.14
C LYS A 91 8.47 8.90 -10.37
N ALA A 92 9.64 8.61 -10.91
CA ALA A 92 10.66 7.80 -10.25
C ALA A 92 11.22 8.51 -9.01
N GLU A 93 11.55 9.79 -9.13
CA GLU A 93 11.98 10.65 -8.01
C GLU A 93 10.89 10.73 -6.95
N LYS A 94 9.64 11.06 -7.30
CA LYS A 94 8.52 11.07 -6.33
C LYS A 94 8.32 9.72 -5.64
N LYS A 95 8.57 8.60 -6.34
CA LYS A 95 8.49 7.25 -5.74
C LYS A 95 9.64 7.00 -4.78
N LYS A 96 10.84 7.49 -5.10
CA LYS A 96 12.01 7.45 -4.23
C LYS A 96 11.78 8.31 -2.99
N ASP A 97 11.34 9.55 -3.13
CA ASP A 97 10.98 10.45 -2.03
C ASP A 97 9.91 9.83 -1.14
N LYS A 98 8.87 9.22 -1.73
CA LYS A 98 7.83 8.52 -0.96
C LYS A 98 8.37 7.29 -0.23
N LYS A 99 9.35 6.57 -0.80
CA LYS A 99 10.00 5.42 -0.16
C LYS A 99 10.92 5.89 0.98
N GLU A 100 11.66 6.97 0.77
CA GLU A 100 12.53 7.60 1.75
C GLU A 100 11.70 8.19 2.89
N ALA A 101 10.62 8.93 2.60
CA ALA A 101 9.66 9.38 3.61
C ALA A 101 9.04 8.21 4.38
N ASN A 102 8.60 7.14 3.70
CA ASN A 102 8.07 5.94 4.38
C ASN A 102 9.12 5.16 5.18
N GLY A 103 10.40 5.30 4.85
CA GLY A 103 11.53 4.72 5.57
C GLY A 103 12.04 5.61 6.71
N ALA A 104 11.93 6.93 6.56
CA ALA A 104 12.30 7.96 7.52
C ALA A 104 11.23 8.19 8.59
N ILE A 105 9.97 7.82 8.33
CA ILE A 105 9.05 7.44 9.41
C ILE A 105 9.74 6.26 10.11
N LYS A 106 10.42 6.53 11.24
CA LYS A 106 10.95 5.50 12.14
C LYS A 106 9.80 4.59 12.53
N LYS A 107 9.53 3.55 11.74
CA LYS A 107 8.59 2.51 12.11
C LYS A 107 9.17 1.92 13.37
N ARG A 108 8.54 2.18 14.53
CA ARG A 108 8.82 1.41 15.74
C ARG A 108 8.85 -0.06 15.28
N PRO A 109 9.95 -0.80 15.55
CA PRO A 109 10.00 -2.20 15.16
C PRO A 109 8.72 -2.83 15.66
N ARG A 110 7.96 -3.45 14.74
CA ARG A 110 6.73 -4.13 15.12
C ARG A 110 7.15 -5.13 16.18
N GLY A 111 6.67 -4.95 17.42
CA GLY A 111 7.04 -5.81 18.52
C GLY A 111 6.88 -7.27 18.16
N TYR A 112 7.72 -8.13 18.74
CA TYR A 112 7.63 -9.55 18.52
C TYR A 112 6.24 -10.05 18.92
N THR A 113 5.62 -10.82 18.05
CA THR A 113 4.54 -11.75 18.42
C THR A 113 5.18 -13.08 18.83
N GLY A 114 4.46 -13.91 19.61
CA GLY A 114 4.95 -15.24 19.97
C GLY A 114 5.37 -16.08 18.77
N CYS A 115 4.58 -16.03 17.68
CA CYS A 115 4.91 -16.72 16.44
C CYS A 115 6.18 -16.16 15.77
N SER A 116 6.36 -14.84 15.71
CA SER A 116 7.57 -14.26 15.09
C SER A 116 8.84 -14.55 15.90
N LEU A 117 8.73 -14.61 17.23
CA LEU A 117 9.86 -14.94 18.10
C LEU A 117 10.24 -16.42 17.98
N PHE A 118 9.25 -17.31 17.95
CA PHE A 118 9.46 -18.73 17.67
C PHE A 118 10.13 -18.96 16.31
N GLN A 119 9.63 -18.32 15.26
CA GLN A 119 10.22 -18.40 13.92
C GLN A 119 11.66 -17.86 13.89
N TYR A 120 11.93 -16.77 14.60
CA TYR A 120 13.28 -16.22 14.74
C TYR A 120 14.22 -17.23 15.40
N ALA A 121 13.80 -17.85 16.50
CA ALA A 121 14.58 -18.87 17.21
C ALA A 121 14.90 -20.07 16.31
N LEU A 122 13.92 -20.59 15.57
CA LEU A 122 14.13 -21.70 14.64
C LEU A 122 15.07 -21.35 13.48
N ARG A 123 14.98 -20.13 12.94
CA ARG A 123 15.92 -19.67 11.90
C ARG A 123 17.34 -19.59 12.44
N LYS A 124 17.52 -19.08 13.66
CA LYS A 124 18.84 -18.99 14.31
C LYS A 124 19.44 -20.37 14.58
N GLN A 125 18.62 -21.33 15.01
CA GLN A 125 19.04 -22.71 15.21
C GLN A 125 19.45 -23.40 13.88
N TYR A 126 18.70 -23.13 12.80
CA TYR A 126 19.06 -23.63 11.48
C TYR A 126 20.39 -23.03 10.99
N GLU A 127 20.57 -21.72 11.17
CA GLU A 127 21.78 -21.00 10.75
C GLU A 127 23.00 -21.45 11.55
N SER A 128 22.88 -21.66 12.88
CA SER A 128 23.97 -22.18 13.69
C SER A 128 24.37 -23.61 13.29
N ARG A 129 23.41 -24.43 12.84
CA ARG A 129 23.68 -25.81 12.42
C ARG A 129 24.28 -25.91 11.00
N THR A 130 23.84 -25.06 10.09
CA THR A 130 24.16 -25.18 8.66
C THR A 130 25.12 -24.11 8.15
N GLY A 131 25.40 -23.08 8.95
CA GLY A 131 26.12 -21.88 8.55
C GLY A 131 25.39 -21.04 7.50
N LYS A 132 24.13 -21.38 7.16
CA LYS A 132 23.36 -20.72 6.09
C LYS A 132 22.01 -20.24 6.61
N LYS A 133 21.53 -19.13 6.08
CA LYS A 133 20.17 -18.65 6.34
C LYS A 133 19.14 -19.65 5.83
N LEU A 134 18.06 -19.83 6.59
CA LEU A 134 16.95 -20.69 6.20
C LEU A 134 16.33 -20.19 4.88
N PRO A 135 16.31 -20.99 3.80
CA PRO A 135 15.71 -20.59 2.54
C PRO A 135 14.21 -20.26 2.65
N ILE A 136 13.74 -19.29 1.87
CA ILE A 136 12.35 -18.77 1.93
C ILE A 136 11.30 -19.88 1.78
N LYS A 137 11.57 -20.89 0.94
CA LYS A 137 10.66 -22.03 0.74
C LYS A 137 10.31 -22.80 2.03
N TYR A 138 11.16 -22.74 3.06
CA TYR A 138 10.92 -23.41 4.34
C TYR A 138 10.21 -22.52 5.37
N THR A 139 9.90 -21.26 5.05
CA THR A 139 9.20 -20.35 5.99
C THR A 139 7.77 -20.79 6.29
N VAL A 140 7.08 -21.43 5.32
CA VAL A 140 5.74 -22.01 5.51
C VAL A 140 5.76 -23.18 6.50
N GLN A 141 6.86 -23.94 6.55
CA GLN A 141 7.03 -25.00 7.54
C GLN A 141 7.10 -24.43 8.96
N LEU A 142 7.71 -23.25 9.15
CA LEU A 142 7.78 -22.62 10.47
C LEU A 142 6.40 -22.18 11.00
N THR A 143 5.51 -21.70 10.12
CA THR A 143 4.12 -21.40 10.50
C THR A 143 3.31 -22.66 10.80
N THR A 144 3.64 -23.77 10.13
CA THR A 144 3.00 -25.07 10.39
C THR A 144 3.43 -25.60 11.76
N GLN A 145 4.73 -25.58 12.05
CA GLN A 145 5.27 -25.96 13.37
C GLN A 145 4.69 -25.11 14.50
N TRP A 146 4.45 -23.82 14.29
CA TRP A 146 3.79 -22.97 15.29
C TRP A 146 2.36 -23.42 15.62
N LYS A 147 1.60 -23.88 14.62
CA LYS A 147 0.22 -24.38 14.80
C LYS A 147 0.18 -25.73 15.51
N GLU A 148 1.23 -26.52 15.39
CA GLU A 148 1.39 -27.84 16.03
C GLU A 148 1.95 -27.74 17.47
N LEU A 149 2.34 -26.55 17.92
CA LEU A 149 2.76 -26.35 19.30
C LEU A 149 1.58 -26.55 20.26
N SER A 150 1.85 -27.12 21.43
CA SER A 150 0.90 -27.15 22.53
C SER A 150 0.53 -25.75 22.99
N GLU A 151 -0.66 -25.60 23.57
CA GLU A 151 -1.16 -24.32 24.09
C GLU A 151 -0.19 -23.70 25.11
N GLU A 152 0.43 -24.52 25.96
CA GLU A 152 1.46 -24.11 26.92
C GLU A 152 2.68 -23.49 26.23
N ARG A 153 3.23 -24.15 25.20
CA ARG A 153 4.39 -23.64 24.45
C ARG A 153 4.03 -22.37 23.68
N VAL A 154 2.82 -22.30 23.12
CA VAL A 154 2.31 -21.08 22.48
C VAL A 154 2.22 -19.93 23.50
N ALA A 155 1.75 -20.20 24.71
CA ALA A 155 1.68 -19.22 25.79
C ALA A 155 3.07 -18.75 26.24
N GLU A 156 4.03 -19.66 26.39
CA GLU A 156 5.43 -19.32 26.71
C GLU A 156 6.04 -18.37 25.67
N TRP A 157 5.89 -18.65 24.38
CA TRP A 157 6.44 -17.79 23.33
C TRP A 157 5.73 -16.44 23.27
N LYS A 158 4.42 -16.38 23.54
CA LYS A 158 3.69 -15.12 23.66
C LYS A 158 4.16 -14.31 24.87
N ALA A 159 4.40 -14.94 26.02
CA ALA A 159 4.95 -14.31 27.21
C ALA A 159 6.35 -13.75 26.95
N LYS A 160 7.27 -14.56 26.39
CA LYS A 160 8.62 -14.13 25.99
C LYS A 160 8.59 -12.95 25.02
N ALA A 161 7.67 -12.98 24.05
CA ALA A 161 7.52 -11.89 23.11
C ALA A 161 6.97 -10.61 23.78
N SER A 162 6.04 -10.75 24.73
CA SER A 162 5.52 -9.64 25.53
C SER A 162 6.61 -9.00 26.40
N GLU A 163 7.42 -9.82 27.08
CA GLU A 163 8.54 -9.37 27.91
C GLU A 163 9.59 -8.63 27.08
N LEU A 164 10.00 -9.18 25.92
CA LEU A 164 10.92 -8.50 25.01
C LEU A 164 10.37 -7.17 24.48
N ASN A 165 9.06 -7.09 24.23
CA ASN A 165 8.43 -5.85 23.81
C ASN A 165 8.35 -4.83 24.95
N ALA A 166 8.14 -5.28 26.19
CA ALA A 166 8.13 -4.43 27.38
C ALA A 166 9.53 -3.87 27.65
N ALA A 167 10.56 -4.71 27.64
CA ALA A 167 11.96 -4.31 27.80
C ALA A 167 12.41 -3.32 26.71
N ALA A 168 12.01 -3.55 25.45
CA ALA A 168 12.30 -2.64 24.34
C ALA A 168 11.49 -1.32 24.40
N GLY A 169 10.38 -1.29 25.15
CA GLY A 169 9.61 -0.07 25.41
C GLY A 169 10.23 0.81 26.49
N ASP A 170 10.95 0.21 27.44
CA ASP A 170 11.56 0.89 28.58
C ASP A 170 12.92 1.54 28.23
N SER A 171 13.74 0.89 27.40
CA SER A 171 15.00 1.49 26.89
C SER A 171 14.82 2.69 25.95
N ALA A 172 13.58 3.07 25.61
CA ALA A 172 13.31 4.26 24.79
C ALA A 172 13.02 5.52 25.62
N LYS A 173 13.15 5.47 26.96
CA LYS A 173 12.81 6.58 27.87
C LYS A 173 13.93 7.01 28.84
N GLY A 174 15.18 6.65 28.57
CA GLY A 174 16.32 7.10 29.37
C GLY A 174 17.45 7.61 28.48
N ASP A 175 17.43 8.90 28.16
CA ASP A 175 18.59 9.75 27.85
C ASP A 175 18.07 11.14 27.44
N ASP A 176 17.46 11.86 28.40
CA ASP A 176 17.19 13.29 28.35
C ASP A 176 16.71 13.70 29.75
N ASN A 177 17.64 13.77 30.71
CA ASN A 177 17.70 14.82 31.74
C ASN A 177 18.86 14.56 32.73
N GLU A 178 20.05 15.05 32.41
CA GLU A 178 21.00 15.47 33.44
C GLU A 178 21.68 16.75 32.96
N ALA A 179 20.91 17.84 33.02
CA ALA A 179 21.41 19.19 33.05
C ALA A 179 20.77 19.91 34.25
N GLU A 180 21.64 20.58 35.01
CA GLU A 180 21.39 21.46 36.17
C GLU A 180 21.21 20.85 37.57
N SER A 181 22.31 20.91 38.34
CA SER A 181 22.49 21.57 39.67
C SER A 181 23.75 20.93 40.28
N ASP A 182 24.83 21.61 40.65
CA ASP A 182 25.05 22.92 41.28
C ASP A 182 26.46 23.42 40.92
#